data_AF-A0A069IG75-F1
#
_entry.id   AF-A0A069IG75-F1
#
_cell.length_a   1.000
_cell.length_b   1.000
_cell.length_c   1.000
_cell.angle_alpha   90.00
_cell.angle_beta   90.00
_cell.angle_gamma   90.00
#
_symmetry.space_group_name_H-M   'P 1'
#
loop_
_entity.id
_entity.type
_entity.pdbx_description
1 polymer ?
#
loop_
_entity_poly.entity_id
_entity_poly.type
_entity_poly.pdbx_seq_one_letter_code
_entity_poly.pdbx_strand_id
1 'polypeptide(L)' 'MIKNTGSADQIQAEIRRRIQESADLGDSCRDCDVPAPRKVDPATNGGCNWIIDAFPDVRQECIGALKAITIEMMREYELA' A
#
# COMPACT_ATOMS: atom_id res chain seq x y z
N MET A 1 -0.80 -1.54 19.62
CA MET A 1 0.26 -1.78 18.62
C MET A 1 0.83 -0.41 18.28
N ILE A 2 2.14 -0.19 18.46
CA ILE A 2 2.78 1.06 18.02
C ILE A 2 2.94 0.94 16.50
N LYS A 3 2.41 1.89 15.74
CA LYS A 3 2.61 1.93 14.28
C LYS A 3 4.04 2.38 13.98
N ASN A 4 4.64 1.82 12.95
CA ASN A 4 5.91 2.32 12.42
C ASN A 4 5.68 3.68 11.77
N THR A 5 6.69 4.54 11.75
CA THR A 5 6.63 5.81 11.02
C THR A 5 7.60 5.74 9.84
N GLY A 6 7.11 6.07 8.64
CA GLY A 6 7.92 6.01 7.42
C GLY A 6 7.60 7.14 6.45
N SER A 7 8.57 7.50 5.60
CA SER A 7 8.34 8.41 4.48
C SER A 7 7.48 7.75 3.40
N ALA A 8 6.96 8.55 2.46
CA ALA A 8 6.18 8.03 1.34
C ALA A 8 6.97 6.98 0.53
N ASP A 9 8.25 7.26 0.25
CA ASP A 9 9.13 6.35 -0.48
C ASP A 9 9.39 5.05 0.29
N GLN A 10 9.57 5.12 1.61
CA GLN A 10 9.76 3.93 2.45
C GLN A 10 8.52 3.03 2.46
N ILE A 11 7.34 3.63 2.65
CA ILE A 11 6.08 2.90 2.65
C ILE A 11 5.81 2.31 1.26
N GLN A 12 6.04 3.07 0.20
CA GLN A 12 5.89 2.62 -1.19
C GLN A 12 6.84 1.44 -1.51
N ALA A 13 8.11 1.54 -1.12
CA ALA A 13 9.08 0.47 -1.31
C ALA A 13 8.70 -0.80 -0.56
N GLU A 14 8.19 -0.69 0.67
CA GLU A 14 7.73 -1.85 1.45
C GLU A 14 6.47 -2.48 0.84
N ILE A 15 5.52 -1.70 0.34
CA ILE A 15 4.36 -2.23 -0.40
C ILE A 15 4.83 -3.02 -1.64
N ARG A 16 5.77 -2.45 -2.42
CA ARG A 16 6.34 -3.13 -3.60
C ARG A 16 7.04 -4.43 -3.21
N ARG A 17 7.82 -4.44 -2.13
CA ARG A 17 8.48 -5.64 -1.60
C ARG A 17 7.46 -6.73 -1.27
N ARG A 18 6.37 -6.40 -0.56
CA ARG A 18 5.31 -7.37 -0.22
C ARG A 18 4.57 -7.89 -1.44
N ILE A 19 4.35 -7.05 -2.45
CA ILE A 19 3.75 -7.47 -3.73
C ILE A 19 4.65 -8.49 -4.44
N GLN A 20 5.95 -8.22 -4.50
CA GLN A 20 6.93 -9.11 -5.14
C GLN A 20 7.08 -10.45 -4.40
N GLU A 21 7.01 -10.43 -3.07
CA GLU A 21 7.13 -11.61 -2.20
C GLU A 21 5.80 -12.37 -1.99
N SER A 22 4.66 -11.81 -2.41
CA SER A 22 3.34 -12.43 -2.20
C SER A 22 3.18 -13.70 -3.04
N ALA A 23 2.90 -14.81 -2.37
CA ALA A 23 2.58 -16.09 -3.02
C ALA A 23 1.15 -16.11 -3.62
N ASP A 24 0.27 -15.24 -3.11
CA ASP A 24 -1.12 -15.11 -3.58
C ASP A 24 -1.23 -14.30 -4.88
N LEU A 25 -0.17 -13.57 -5.21
CA LEU A 25 -0.05 -12.81 -6.45
C LEU A 25 0.63 -13.67 -7.52
N GLY A 26 -0.04 -13.83 -8.67
CA GLY A 26 0.59 -14.43 -9.85
C GLY A 26 1.77 -13.59 -10.35
N ASP A 27 2.66 -14.21 -11.13
CA ASP A 27 3.85 -13.56 -11.70
C ASP A 27 3.51 -12.25 -12.45
N SER A 28 2.29 -12.16 -12.98
CA SER A 28 1.73 -10.98 -13.62
C SER A 28 1.64 -9.73 -12.72
N CYS A 29 1.54 -9.88 -11.42
CA CYS A 29 1.29 -8.77 -10.50
C CYS A 29 2.56 -8.26 -9.81
N ARG A 30 3.70 -8.95 -9.98
CA ARG A 30 4.96 -8.62 -9.29
C ARG A 30 5.61 -7.33 -9.75
N ASP A 31 5.36 -6.94 -11.00
CA ASP A 31 5.90 -5.73 -11.62
C ASP A 31 4.89 -4.55 -11.60
N CYS A 32 3.84 -4.64 -10.78
CA CYS A 32 2.88 -3.56 -10.65
C CYS A 32 3.52 -2.30 -10.07
N ASP A 33 3.27 -1.16 -10.72
CA ASP A 33 3.63 0.12 -10.12
C ASP A 33 2.64 0.48 -9.01
N VAL A 34 3.20 0.91 -7.89
CA VAL A 34 2.49 1.31 -6.69
C VAL A 34 2.73 2.80 -6.52
N PRO A 35 1.70 3.66 -6.58
CA PRO A 35 1.88 5.09 -6.36
C PRO A 35 2.35 5.39 -4.93
N ALA A 36 2.99 6.55 -4.76
CA ALA A 36 3.40 7.02 -3.44
C ALA A 36 2.16 7.35 -2.59
N PRO A 37 2.16 6.98 -1.29
CA PRO A 37 1.05 7.30 -0.41
C PRO A 37 0.96 8.80 -0.13
N ARG A 38 -0.27 9.28 0.03
CA ARG A 38 -0.62 10.68 0.31
C ARG A 38 -1.15 10.82 1.72
N LYS A 39 -0.74 11.87 2.45
CA LYS A 39 -1.32 12.21 3.77
C LYS A 39 -2.80 12.56 3.66
N VAL A 40 -3.57 12.07 4.63
CA VAL A 40 -4.99 12.41 4.83
C VAL A 40 -5.29 12.60 6.30
N ASP A 41 -6.43 13.22 6.60
CA ASP A 41 -6.93 13.31 7.97
C ASP A 41 -7.38 11.92 8.47
N PRO A 42 -6.75 11.36 9.52
CA PRO A 42 -7.12 10.07 10.10
C PRO A 42 -8.59 10.01 10.54
N ALA A 43 -9.18 11.13 10.95
CA ALA A 43 -10.58 11.19 11.37
C ALA A 43 -11.55 10.84 10.23
N THR A 44 -11.11 11.05 8.98
CA THR A 44 -11.90 10.75 7.77
C THR A 44 -11.52 9.41 7.11
N ASN A 45 -10.47 8.75 7.59
CA ASN A 45 -9.87 7.57 6.96
C ASN A 45 -9.65 6.41 7.95
N GLY A 46 -10.63 6.16 8.81
CA GLY A 46 -10.63 5.00 9.72
C GLY A 46 -9.42 4.93 10.64
N GLY A 47 -8.83 6.08 11.03
CA GLY A 47 -7.66 6.15 11.89
C GLY A 47 -6.31 5.92 11.19
N CYS A 48 -6.27 5.89 9.86
CA CYS A 48 -5.04 5.82 9.08
C CYS A 48 -4.71 7.20 8.48
N ASN A 49 -3.47 7.68 8.62
CA ASN A 49 -3.09 9.05 8.22
C ASN A 49 -2.64 9.18 6.76
N TRP A 50 -2.79 8.13 5.95
CA TRP A 50 -2.46 8.13 4.54
C TRP A 50 -3.34 7.19 3.72
N ILE A 51 -3.40 7.39 2.41
CA ILE A 51 -4.02 6.50 1.44
C ILE A 51 -3.19 6.43 0.15
N ILE A 52 -3.51 5.45 -0.69
CA ILE A 52 -3.22 5.46 -2.14
C ILE A 52 -4.56 5.63 -2.86
N ASP A 53 -4.73 6.70 -3.63
CA ASP A 53 -6.02 7.06 -4.24
C ASP A 53 -6.47 6.04 -5.31
N ALA A 54 -5.54 5.55 -6.14
CA ALA A 54 -5.82 4.61 -7.21
C ALA A 54 -4.57 3.82 -7.62
N PHE A 55 -4.79 2.76 -8.40
CA PHE A 55 -3.73 1.95 -9.03
C PHE A 55 -3.94 1.95 -10.55
N PRO A 56 -3.63 3.06 -11.25
CA PRO A 56 -4.06 3.28 -12.64
C PRO A 56 -3.45 2.27 -13.62
N ASP A 57 -2.20 1.85 -13.39
CA ASP A 57 -1.45 0.97 -14.30
C ASP A 57 -1.42 -0.50 -13.84
N VAL A 58 -2.32 -0.85 -12.92
CA VAL A 58 -2.41 -2.20 -12.35
C VAL A 58 -3.51 -2.97 -13.05
N ARG A 59 -3.17 -4.18 -13.48
CA ARG A 59 -4.13 -5.10 -14.11
C ARG A 59 -5.26 -5.45 -13.15
N GLN A 60 -6.47 -5.56 -13.68
CA GLN A 60 -7.70 -5.74 -12.89
C GLN A 60 -7.62 -6.94 -11.92
N GLU A 61 -6.99 -8.05 -12.36
CA GLU A 61 -6.81 -9.24 -11.55
C GLU A 61 -5.91 -9.02 -10.32
N CYS A 62 -5.01 -8.04 -10.36
CA CYS A 62 -4.07 -7.74 -9.28
C CYS A 62 -4.67 -6.77 -8.24
N ILE A 63 -5.66 -5.95 -8.63
CA ILE A 63 -6.19 -4.85 -7.79
C ILE A 63 -6.67 -5.33 -6.42
N GLY A 64 -7.32 -6.50 -6.35
CA GLY A 64 -7.86 -7.03 -5.09
C GLY A 64 -6.76 -7.28 -4.05
N ALA A 65 -5.70 -7.96 -4.46
CA ALA A 65 -4.57 -8.28 -3.59
C ALA A 65 -3.71 -7.04 -3.28
N LEU A 66 -3.49 -6.13 -4.24
CA LEU A 66 -2.79 -4.86 -3.94
C LEU A 66 -3.54 -4.02 -2.89
N LYS A 67 -4.88 -3.96 -2.99
CA LYS A 67 -5.71 -3.29 -1.97
C LYS A 67 -5.58 -3.96 -0.61
N ALA A 68 -5.57 -5.29 -0.55
CA ALA A 68 -5.40 -6.02 0.70
C ALA A 68 -4.05 -5.69 1.38
N ILE A 69 -2.95 -5.78 0.63
CA ILE A 69 -1.60 -5.42 1.11
C ILE A 69 -1.56 -3.95 1.58
N THR A 70 -2.17 -3.04 0.82
CA THR A 70 -2.19 -1.61 1.16
C THR A 70 -2.96 -1.35 2.45
N ILE A 71 -4.09 -2.03 2.66
CA ILE A 71 -4.90 -1.91 3.89
C ILE A 71 -4.11 -2.41 5.12
N GLU A 72 -3.36 -3.50 4.98
CA GLU A 72 -2.48 -3.99 6.04
C GLU A 72 -1.39 -2.96 6.36
N MET A 73 -0.75 -2.42 5.32
CA MET A 73 0.28 -1.39 5.46
C MET A 73 -0.24 -0.13 6.14
N MET A 74 -1.46 0.32 5.84
CA MET A 74 -2.09 1.48 6.52
C MET A 74 -2.30 1.26 8.02
N ARG A 75 -2.46 0.01 8.45
CA ARG A 75 -2.59 -0.35 9.87
C ARG A 75 -1.25 -0.45 10.57
N GLU A 76 -0.19 -0.80 9.85
CA GLU A 76 1.16 -0.98 10.37
C GLU A 76 1.99 0.31 10.37
N TYR A 77 1.76 1.22 9.42
CA TYR A 77 2.56 2.43 9.22
C TYR A 77 1.74 3.72 9.31
N GLU A 78 2.36 4.75 9.86
CA GLU A 78 1.99 6.14 9.70
C GLU A 78 2.94 6.84 8.75
N LEU A 79 2.39 7.68 7.88
CA LEU A 79 3.17 8.50 6.96
C LEU A 79 3.73 9.72 7.70
N ALA A 80 5.06 9.84 7.71
CA ALA A 80 5.84 10.88 8.38
C ALA A 80 5.59 12.29 7.82
#